data_AF-A0A848YBF5-F1
#
_entry.id   AF-A0A848YBF5-F1
#
_cell.length_a   1.000
_cell.length_b   1.000
_cell.length_c   1.000
_cell.angle_alpha   90.00
_cell.angle_beta   90.00
_cell.angle_gamma   90.00
#
_symmetry.space_group_name_H-M   'P 1'
#
loop_
_entity.id
_entity.type
_entity.pdbx_description
1 polymer ?
#
loop_
_entity_poly.entity_id
_entity_poly.type
_entity_poly.pdbx_seq_one_letter_code
_entity_poly.pdbx_strand_id
1 'polypeptide(L)'
;DIVGMKDGEKRRVFIYSTCDHKACYEEVGSQAISYTTGVPVMTAALLLARGEWDPQTMVNVEELDPDPFLALMPELGISWSVMDLPVDGSWPGAGG
;
A
#
# COMPACT_ATOMS: atom_id res chain seq x y z
N ASP A 1 -8.84 -5.91 -4.10
CA ASP A 1 -9.73 -6.06 -5.26
C ASP A 1 -10.87 -5.09 -5.06
N ILE A 2 -10.94 -4.08 -5.92
CA ILE A 2 -11.85 -2.94 -5.78
C ILE A 2 -12.55 -2.77 -7.12
N VAL A 3 -13.88 -2.79 -7.11
CA VAL A 3 -14.71 -2.55 -8.30
C VAL A 3 -15.36 -1.18 -8.16
N GLY A 4 -15.31 -0.38 -9.22
CA GLY A 4 -15.90 0.95 -9.25
C GLY A 4 -16.19 1.43 -10.66
N MET A 5 -16.52 2.72 -10.78
CA MET A 5 -16.62 3.41 -12.05
C MET A 5 -15.61 4.54 -12.12
N LYS A 6 -14.99 4.72 -13.28
CA LYS A 6 -14.09 5.84 -13.59
C LYS A 6 -14.40 6.32 -15.00
N ASP A 7 -14.58 7.62 -15.18
CA ASP A 7 -14.85 8.23 -16.49
C ASP A 7 -16.05 7.62 -17.26
N GLY A 8 -17.04 7.10 -16.54
CA GLY A 8 -18.24 6.45 -17.11
C GLY A 8 -18.10 4.96 -17.41
N GLU A 9 -16.93 4.37 -17.21
CA GLU A 9 -16.65 2.95 -17.47
C GLU A 9 -16.43 2.17 -16.16
N LYS A 10 -16.89 0.91 -16.14
CA LYS A 10 -16.60 0.00 -15.01
C LYS A 10 -15.10 -0.31 -15.00
N ARG A 11 -14.50 -0.26 -13.83
CA ARG A 11 -13.09 -0.62 -13.61
C ARG A 11 -12.96 -1.51 -12.39
N ARG A 12 -12.04 -2.47 -12.45
CA ARG A 12 -11.66 -3.31 -11.31
C ARG A 12 -10.15 -3.22 -11.14
N VAL A 13 -9.68 -2.91 -9.93
CA VAL A 13 -8.26 -2.74 -9.62
C VAL A 13 -7.85 -3.57 -8.41
N PHE A 14 -6.61 -4.02 -8.42
CA PHE A 14 -5.98 -4.72 -7.31
C PHE A 14 -4.73 -3.96 -6.91
N ILE A 15 -4.76 -3.38 -5.71
CA ILE A 15 -3.62 -2.72 -5.09
C ILE A 15 -2.99 -3.72 -4.13
N TYR A 16 -1.69 -3.94 -4.24
CA TYR A 16 -0.97 -4.91 -3.42
C TYR A 16 0.44 -4.45 -3.11
N SER A 17 0.97 -4.93 -1.99
CA SER A 17 2.35 -4.73 -1.58
C SER A 17 3.12 -6.03 -1.69
N THR A 18 4.35 -5.95 -2.21
CA THR A 18 5.26 -7.10 -2.28
C THR A 18 6.38 -6.90 -1.30
N CYS A 19 6.47 -7.79 -0.32
CA CYS A 19 7.61 -7.86 0.60
C CYS A 19 8.52 -8.99 0.11
N ASP A 20 9.69 -8.68 -0.44
CA ASP A 20 10.71 -9.70 -0.71
C ASP A 20 11.31 -10.16 0.62
N HIS A 21 10.82 -11.30 1.09
CA HIS A 21 11.22 -11.87 2.38
C HIS A 21 12.71 -12.20 2.43
N LYS A 22 13.38 -12.37 1.27
CA LYS A 22 14.78 -12.76 1.22
C LYS A 22 15.72 -11.59 1.56
N ALA A 23 15.38 -10.38 1.15
CA ALA A 23 16.11 -9.16 1.53
C ALA A 23 15.81 -8.74 2.99
N CYS A 24 14.56 -8.88 3.43
CA CYS A 24 14.15 -8.52 4.80
C CYS A 24 14.76 -9.44 5.88
N TYR A 25 15.02 -10.71 5.57
CA TYR A 25 15.60 -11.65 6.54
C TYR A 25 17.08 -11.37 6.83
N GLU A 26 17.84 -10.88 5.83
CA GLU A 26 19.26 -10.55 5.99
C GLU A 26 19.50 -9.22 6.74
N GLU A 27 18.53 -8.30 6.71
CA GLU A 27 18.69 -6.94 7.28
C GLU A 27 18.22 -6.79 8.74
N VAL A 28 17.15 -7.50 9.18
CA VAL A 28 16.51 -7.25 10.48
C VAL A 28 16.27 -8.48 11.38
N GLY A 29 16.58 -9.70 10.92
CA GLY A 29 16.53 -10.90 11.76
C GLY A 29 15.18 -11.19 12.43
N SER A 30 14.08 -10.64 11.89
CA SER A 30 12.73 -10.75 12.46
C SER A 30 11.72 -11.15 11.38
N GLN A 31 10.70 -11.91 11.79
CA GLN A 31 9.74 -12.55 10.91
C GLN A 31 8.98 -11.50 10.06
N ALA A 32 8.77 -11.80 8.77
CA ALA A 32 8.24 -10.88 7.76
C ALA A 32 6.90 -10.18 8.11
N ILE A 33 6.14 -10.72 9.06
CA ILE A 33 4.89 -10.13 9.56
C ILE A 33 5.17 -8.79 10.27
N SER A 34 6.17 -8.74 11.16
CA SER A 34 6.53 -7.52 11.90
C SER A 34 6.99 -6.40 10.97
N TYR A 35 7.62 -6.76 9.85
CA TYR A 35 8.06 -5.79 8.84
C TYR A 35 6.87 -5.15 8.12
N THR A 36 5.89 -5.97 7.69
CA THR A 36 4.68 -5.49 7.01
C THR A 36 3.77 -4.65 7.89
N THR A 37 3.81 -4.84 9.23
CA THR A 37 3.07 -3.98 10.17
C THR A 37 3.87 -2.76 10.60
N GLY A 38 5.19 -2.92 10.80
CA GLY A 38 6.06 -1.85 11.30
C GLY A 38 6.28 -0.73 10.27
N VAL A 39 6.48 -1.07 9.00
CA VAL A 39 6.74 -0.07 7.96
C VAL A 39 5.57 0.91 7.80
N PRO A 40 4.29 0.49 7.64
CA PRO A 40 3.16 1.43 7.58
C PRO A 40 3.05 2.35 8.80
N VAL A 41 3.29 1.82 10.01
CA VAL A 41 3.26 2.60 11.25
C VAL A 41 4.37 3.64 11.26
N MET A 42 5.58 3.26 10.84
CA MET A 42 6.71 4.18 10.72
C MET A 42 6.49 5.24 9.64
N THR A 43 5.94 4.87 8.48
CA THR A 43 5.57 5.81 7.41
C THR A 43 4.62 6.88 7.96
N ALA A 44 3.52 6.48 8.60
CA ALA A 44 2.55 7.40 9.18
C ALA A 44 3.17 8.31 10.25
N ALA A 45 3.99 7.74 11.15
CA ALA A 45 4.68 8.50 12.18
C ALA A 45 5.64 9.56 11.61
N LEU A 46 6.35 9.23 10.52
CA LEU A 46 7.24 10.18 9.84
C LEU A 46 6.48 11.32 9.18
N LEU A 47 5.35 11.04 8.51
CA LEU A 47 4.52 12.08 7.91
C LEU A 47 3.94 13.04 8.94
N LEU A 48 3.49 12.51 10.09
CA LEU A 48 3.05 13.31 11.23
C LEU A 48 4.21 14.16 11.78
N ALA A 49 5.39 13.57 11.97
CA ALA A 49 6.55 14.28 12.50
C ALA A 49 7.09 15.37 11.56
N ARG A 50 6.94 15.20 10.24
CA ARG A 50 7.30 16.20 9.22
C ARG A 50 6.24 17.29 9.05
N GLY A 51 5.04 17.11 9.61
CA GLY A 51 3.90 18.01 9.43
C GLY A 51 3.22 17.90 8.07
N GLU A 52 3.55 16.86 7.28
CA GLU A 52 2.85 16.56 6.02
C GLU A 52 1.42 16.07 6.29
N TRP A 53 1.27 15.28 7.36
CA TRP A 53 -0.02 14.97 7.95
C TRP A 53 -0.18 15.72 9.27
N ASP A 54 -1.22 16.54 9.36
CA ASP A 54 -1.56 17.23 10.61
C ASP A 54 -3.08 17.40 10.75
N PRO A 55 -3.83 16.31 11.07
CA PRO A 55 -5.28 16.37 11.11
C PRO A 55 -5.84 17.17 12.29
N GLN A 56 -5.04 17.47 13.33
CA GLN A 56 -5.46 18.15 14.58
C GLN A 56 -6.65 17.51 15.33
N THR A 57 -7.11 16.36 14.86
CA THR A 57 -8.21 15.57 15.40
C THR A 57 -7.93 14.08 15.21
N MET A 58 -8.71 13.23 15.85
CA MET A 58 -8.68 11.80 15.59
C MET A 58 -9.26 11.54 14.20
N VAL A 59 -8.49 10.86 13.35
CA VAL A 59 -8.86 10.45 12.00
C VAL A 59 -8.37 9.04 11.72
N ASN A 60 -8.99 8.37 10.76
CA ASN A 60 -8.48 7.16 10.14
C ASN A 60 -7.54 7.51 8.98
N VAL A 61 -6.72 6.54 8.54
CA VAL A 61 -5.69 6.77 7.52
C VAL A 61 -6.31 7.09 6.16
N GLU A 62 -7.46 6.51 5.84
CA GLU A 62 -8.21 6.79 4.61
C GLU A 62 -8.81 8.21 4.53
N GLU A 63 -8.80 8.95 5.65
CA GLU A 63 -9.22 10.36 5.70
C GLU A 63 -8.07 11.33 5.40
N LEU A 64 -6.83 10.84 5.33
CA LEU A 64 -5.62 11.61 5.04
C LEU A 64 -5.23 11.50 3.57
N ASP A 65 -4.42 12.44 3.09
CA ASP A 65 -3.88 12.39 1.73
C ASP A 65 -2.97 11.16 1.58
N PRO A 66 -3.33 10.18 0.71
CA PRO A 66 -2.56 8.95 0.55
C PRO A 66 -1.26 9.15 -0.23
N ASP A 67 -1.12 10.22 -1.02
CA ASP A 67 0.01 10.43 -1.93
C ASP A 67 1.38 10.42 -1.22
N PRO A 68 1.61 11.20 -0.14
CA PRO A 68 2.90 11.19 0.56
C PRO A 68 3.19 9.85 1.24
N PHE A 69 2.15 9.14 1.70
CA PHE A 69 2.31 7.82 2.32
C PHE A 69 2.75 6.77 1.31
N LEU A 70 2.09 6.73 0.16
CA LEU A 70 2.42 5.82 -0.92
C LEU A 70 3.79 6.15 -1.55
N ALA A 71 4.19 7.41 -1.57
CA ALA A 71 5.52 7.81 -2.04
C ALA A 71 6.64 7.37 -1.07
N LEU A 72 6.42 7.49 0.25
CA LEU A 72 7.44 7.19 1.28
C LEU A 72 7.57 5.70 1.57
N MET A 73 6.49 4.91 1.44
CA MET A 73 6.49 3.50 1.82
C MET A 73 7.56 2.64 1.10
N PRO A 74 7.84 2.79 -0.21
CA PRO A 74 8.93 2.09 -0.89
C PRO A 74 10.32 2.46 -0.36
N GLU A 75 10.54 3.71 0.07
CA GLU A 75 11.82 4.14 0.66
C GLU A 75 12.09 3.46 2.01
N LEU A 76 11.01 3.07 2.71
CA LEU A 76 11.06 2.35 3.98
C LEU A 76 11.04 0.82 3.80
N GLY A 77 11.06 0.35 2.55
CA GLY A 77 11.29 -1.05 2.19
C GLY A 77 10.05 -1.86 1.83
N ILE A 78 8.87 -1.24 1.73
CA ILE A 78 7.68 -1.92 1.18
C ILE A 78 7.22 -1.23 -0.11
N SER A 79 7.50 -1.88 -1.22
CA SER A 79 6.95 -1.47 -2.51
C SER A 79 5.48 -1.88 -2.65
N TRP A 80 4.71 -1.04 -3.32
CA TRP A 80 3.33 -1.32 -3.70
C TRP A 80 3.16 -1.24 -5.22
N SER A 81 2.08 -1.82 -5.71
CA SER A 81 1.75 -1.87 -7.13
C SER A 81 0.25 -1.89 -7.31
N VAL A 82 -0.19 -1.42 -8.48
CA VAL A 82 -1.58 -1.46 -8.91
C VAL A 82 -1.67 -2.31 -10.16
N MET A 83 -2.64 -3.23 -10.17
CA MET A 83 -2.96 -4.08 -11.31
C MET A 83 -4.40 -3.85 -11.72
N ASP A 84 -4.63 -3.57 -12.99
CA ASP A 84 -5.98 -3.59 -13.56
C ASP A 84 -6.45 -5.04 -13.71
N LEU A 85 -7.66 -5.32 -13.22
CA LEU A 85 -8.28 -6.63 -13.31
C LEU A 85 -9.43 -6.61 -14.34
N PRO A 86 -9.69 -7.75 -14.99
CA PRO A 86 -10.89 -7.94 -15.79
C PRO A 86 -12.17 -7.68 -14.97
N VAL A 87 -13.08 -6.90 -15.56
CA VAL A 87 -14.38 -6.55 -14.95
C VAL A 87 -15.38 -7.71 -14.92
N ASP A 88 -15.09 -8.78 -15.65
CA ASP A 88 -15.89 -10.02 -15.71
C ASP A 88 -15.65 -10.96 -14.52
N GLY A 89 -14.77 -10.58 -13.58
CA GLY A 89 -14.44 -11.36 -12.41
C GLY A 89 -13.24 -12.30 -12.59
N SER A 90 -12.72 -12.46 -13.82
CA SER A 90 -11.56 -13.30 -14.07
C SER A 90 -10.27 -12.75 -13.46
N TRP A 91 -9.28 -13.62 -13.24
CA TRP A 91 -7.94 -13.22 -12.76
C TRP A 91 -6.97 -13.17 -13.94
N PRO A 92 -6.17 -12.09 -14.08
CA PRO A 92 -5.18 -12.00 -15.15
C PRO A 92 -4.14 -13.13 -14.98
N GLY A 93 -4.01 -13.97 -16.02
CA GLY A 93 -3.10 -15.12 -16.02
C GLY A 93 -3.73 -16.46 -15.62
N ALA A 94 -5.04 -16.54 -15.34
CA ALA A 94 -5.74 -17.81 -15.11
C ALA A 94 -6.06 -18.60 -16.41
N GLY A 95 -5.62 -18.10 -17.57
CA GLY A 95 -5.63 -18.82 -18.84
C GLY A 95 -4.22 -19.25 -19.22
N GLY A 96 -3.84 -20.45 -18.81
CA GLY A 96 -2.62 -21.18 -19.17
C GLY A 96 -2.84 -22.67 -18.99
#